data_AF-A0A060T3L9-F1
#
_entry.id   AF-A0A060T3L9-F1
#
_cell.length_a   1.000
_cell.length_b   1.000
_cell.length_c   1.000
_cell.angle_alpha   90.00
_cell.angle_beta   90.00
_cell.angle_gamma   90.00
#
_symmetry.space_group_name_H-M   'P 1'
#
loop_
_entity.id
_entity.type
_entity.pdbx_description
1 polymer ?
#
loop_
_entity_poly.entity_id
_entity_poly.type
_entity_poly.pdbx_seq_one_letter_code
_entity_poly.pdbx_strand_id
1 'polypeptide(L)'
;MGIPGLTGRVERHKTKVHDDELGKYTAIVDGPSLAYHVCEAIKIKGDCGSYRCYRRTAVKYIRKLLALFKKVEFYFDGALPESKTHVRLSRANQRINNGFVPVLASTLLCDVLEVDFPDVETVIVADEADNAIACVVEENSNGPVMIVSSDSDFYTYMFSRDDIYIMNPKWCDLSGNTPIIYRIQLQSGKRTLVEEALRKDPPKKFSKTDVTGVFPKAHELVNSSNLSERVISYLPIVYEDRNSAPAWECGARYRAHAYIQLLEKFDVDTVLEYYRSGSAYLPKRLALVEMEDIDELKSRENLIESIIDEILTNRGPGQAFRNQIVKYCELVIEGHDDDDDDDNDIAKTLSSLRYTLPMQQVFAKLQAVIYSLLLLQSTGVKLGIRLYTWHIEWAKFLACQDAI
;
A
#
# COMPACT_ATOMS: atom_id res chain seq x y z
N MET A 1 5.00 8.18 11.48
CA MET A 1 4.53 6.92 12.10
C MET A 1 5.38 6.68 13.35
N GLY A 2 5.15 5.60 14.11
CA GLY A 2 5.92 5.31 15.34
C GLY A 2 5.48 6.05 16.59
N ILE A 3 6.44 6.38 17.45
CA ILE A 3 6.29 7.00 18.77
C ILE A 3 5.68 8.42 18.70
N PRO A 4 4.49 8.65 19.31
CA PRO A 4 3.84 9.96 19.33
C PRO A 4 4.74 11.08 19.86
N GLY A 5 4.82 12.20 19.11
CA GLY A 5 5.56 13.40 19.50
C GLY A 5 7.07 13.34 19.30
N LEU A 6 7.66 12.18 19.01
CA LEU A 6 9.11 12.04 18.89
C LEU A 6 9.67 12.79 17.68
N THR A 7 9.02 12.68 16.51
CA THR A 7 9.43 13.40 15.28
C THR A 7 9.53 14.91 15.50
N GLY A 8 8.58 15.52 16.23
CA GLY A 8 8.61 16.96 16.51
C GLY A 8 9.75 17.37 17.44
N ARG A 9 10.14 16.50 18.40
CA ARG A 9 11.27 16.76 19.30
C ARG A 9 12.61 16.73 18.56
N VAL A 10 12.77 15.82 17.60
CA VAL A 10 14.02 15.66 16.84
C VAL A 10 14.15 16.65 15.69
N GLU A 11 13.05 17.24 15.21
CA GLU A 11 13.03 18.14 14.06
C GLU A 11 14.02 19.31 14.17
N ARG A 12 14.26 19.84 15.38
CA ARG A 12 15.23 20.92 15.63
C ARG A 12 16.68 20.55 15.32
N HIS A 13 16.97 19.27 15.14
CA HIS A 13 18.32 18.76 14.83
C HIS A 13 18.51 18.50 13.33
N LYS A 14 17.51 18.81 12.49
CA LYS A 14 17.64 18.64 11.04
C LYS A 14 18.62 19.64 10.45
N THR A 15 19.50 19.17 9.58
CA THR A 15 20.44 19.99 8.82
C THR A 15 20.03 19.97 7.35
N LYS A 16 20.07 21.14 6.70
CA LYS A 16 19.85 21.25 5.26
C LYS A 16 21.08 20.72 4.52
N VAL A 17 20.86 20.01 3.42
CA VAL A 17 21.89 19.37 2.62
C VAL A 17 21.72 19.77 1.17
N HIS A 18 22.84 20.00 0.47
CA HIS A 18 22.85 20.22 -0.96
C HIS A 18 22.76 18.89 -1.72
N ASP A 19 22.13 18.91 -2.89
CA ASP A 19 21.91 17.73 -3.72
C ASP A 19 23.21 17.07 -4.21
N ASP A 20 24.23 17.86 -4.50
CA ASP A 20 25.58 17.41 -4.87
C ASP A 20 26.25 16.55 -3.78
N GLU A 21 25.91 16.74 -2.51
CA GLU A 21 26.42 15.91 -1.41
C GLU A 21 25.80 14.50 -1.37
N LEU A 22 24.64 14.29 -2.02
CA LEU A 22 23.85 13.07 -1.82
C LEU A 22 24.35 11.87 -2.64
N GLY A 23 25.09 12.13 -3.71
CA GLY A 23 25.64 11.10 -4.61
C GLY A 23 26.65 10.16 -3.95
N LYS A 24 27.07 10.41 -2.70
CA LYS A 24 27.91 9.50 -1.92
C LYS A 24 27.14 8.49 -1.06
N TYR A 25 25.84 8.71 -0.83
CA TYR A 25 25.05 7.88 0.07
C TYR A 25 24.41 6.71 -0.66
N THR A 26 24.30 5.58 0.04
CA THR A 26 23.30 4.54 -0.28
C THR A 26 22.00 4.89 0.43
N ALA A 27 20.91 5.01 -0.31
CA ALA A 27 19.59 5.26 0.25
C ALA A 27 18.86 3.94 0.50
N ILE A 28 18.41 3.74 1.73
CA ILE A 28 17.54 2.63 2.12
C ILE A 28 16.16 3.19 2.44
N VAL A 29 15.18 2.86 1.63
CA VAL A 29 13.85 3.45 1.64
C VAL A 29 12.86 2.54 2.36
N ASP A 30 12.18 3.11 3.36
CA ASP A 30 11.00 2.52 3.98
C ASP A 30 9.80 2.71 3.02
N GLY A 31 9.47 1.65 2.31
CA GLY A 31 8.41 1.61 1.30
C GLY A 31 7.05 2.04 1.86
N PRO A 32 6.53 1.43 2.94
CA PRO A 32 5.28 1.84 3.58
C PRO A 32 5.25 3.31 3.96
N SER A 33 6.35 3.85 4.52
CA SER A 33 6.43 5.27 4.84
C SER A 33 6.44 6.16 3.60
N LEU A 34 7.19 5.82 2.56
CA LEU A 34 7.22 6.61 1.34
C LEU A 34 5.86 6.58 0.64
N ALA A 35 5.23 5.41 0.54
CA ALA A 35 3.92 5.24 -0.06
C ALA A 35 2.86 6.14 0.61
N TYR A 36 2.82 6.12 1.94
CA TYR A 36 1.93 7.00 2.70
C TYR A 36 2.23 8.48 2.45
N HIS A 37 3.50 8.87 2.39
CA HIS A 37 3.89 10.24 2.11
C HIS A 37 3.48 10.71 0.71
N VAL A 38 3.69 9.88 -0.32
CA VAL A 38 3.28 10.17 -1.70
C VAL A 38 1.79 10.49 -1.76
N CYS A 39 0.95 9.68 -1.09
CA CYS A 39 -0.48 9.94 -1.14
C CYS A 39 -0.91 11.14 -0.29
N GLU A 40 -0.28 11.40 0.86
CA GLU A 40 -0.55 12.61 1.64
C GLU A 40 -0.10 13.88 0.90
N ALA A 41 0.97 13.83 0.12
CA ALA A 41 1.50 14.99 -0.62
C ALA A 41 0.50 15.52 -1.65
N ILE A 42 -0.34 14.66 -2.23
CA ILE A 42 -1.35 15.05 -3.23
C ILE A 42 -2.78 14.99 -2.72
N LYS A 43 -2.98 14.70 -1.43
CA LYS A 43 -4.27 14.41 -0.79
C LYS A 43 -5.44 15.14 -1.44
N ILE A 44 -6.23 14.39 -2.20
CA ILE A 44 -7.31 14.95 -2.99
C ILE A 44 -8.60 14.93 -2.16
N LYS A 45 -9.22 16.11 -1.97
CA LYS A 45 -10.44 16.21 -1.16
C LYS A 45 -11.59 15.47 -1.85
N GLY A 46 -12.25 14.57 -1.12
CA GLY A 46 -13.38 13.80 -1.63
C GLY A 46 -12.99 12.61 -2.52
N ASP A 47 -11.69 12.34 -2.63
CA ASP A 47 -11.21 11.14 -3.30
C ASP A 47 -11.52 9.89 -2.47
N CYS A 48 -11.93 8.82 -3.15
CA CYS A 48 -12.19 7.50 -2.60
C CYS A 48 -11.19 6.46 -3.11
N GLY A 49 -10.23 6.85 -3.94
CA GLY A 49 -9.17 6.02 -4.50
C GLY A 49 -8.89 6.34 -5.95
N SER A 50 -8.17 7.45 -6.19
CA SER A 50 -7.64 7.82 -7.50
C SER A 50 -6.18 7.37 -7.66
N TYR A 51 -5.96 6.06 -7.76
CA TYR A 51 -4.62 5.47 -7.64
C TYR A 51 -3.69 5.80 -8.82
N ARG A 52 -4.22 6.22 -9.97
CA ARG A 52 -3.39 6.68 -11.10
C ARG A 52 -2.66 7.99 -10.78
N CYS A 53 -3.30 8.93 -10.06
CA CYS A 53 -2.63 10.14 -9.55
C CYS A 53 -1.49 9.80 -8.60
N TYR A 54 -1.76 8.87 -7.67
CA TYR A 54 -0.76 8.41 -6.70
C TYR A 54 0.44 7.76 -7.42
N ARG A 55 0.21 6.96 -8.49
CA ARG A 55 1.29 6.37 -9.32
C ARG A 55 2.18 7.45 -9.91
N ARG A 56 1.61 8.44 -10.59
CA ARG A 56 2.41 9.50 -11.24
C ARG A 56 3.28 10.25 -10.24
N THR A 57 2.75 10.52 -9.05
CA THR A 57 3.51 11.14 -7.97
C THR A 57 4.59 10.20 -7.45
N ALA A 58 4.30 8.92 -7.24
CA ALA A 58 5.29 7.92 -6.84
C ALA A 58 6.45 7.85 -7.84
N VAL A 59 6.15 7.79 -9.15
CA VAL A 59 7.15 7.78 -10.23
C VAL A 59 8.04 9.02 -10.17
N LYS A 60 7.47 10.22 -9.99
CA LYS A 60 8.24 11.47 -9.83
C LYS A 60 9.19 11.39 -8.63
N TYR A 61 8.70 10.91 -7.49
CA TYR A 61 9.50 10.77 -6.26
C TYR A 61 10.62 9.75 -6.42
N ILE A 62 10.33 8.56 -6.96
CA ILE A 62 11.33 7.51 -7.17
C ILE A 62 12.42 7.99 -8.12
N ARG A 63 12.07 8.60 -9.26
CA ARG A 63 13.06 9.20 -10.20
C ARG A 63 13.95 10.21 -9.50
N LYS A 64 13.40 11.06 -8.64
CA LYS A 64 14.19 12.03 -7.87
C LYS A 64 15.15 11.31 -6.92
N LEU A 65 14.70 10.29 -6.18
CA LEU A 65 15.58 9.52 -5.29
C LEU A 65 16.73 8.86 -6.08
N LEU A 66 16.43 8.22 -7.21
CA LEU A 66 17.43 7.58 -8.07
C LEU A 66 18.45 8.57 -8.63
N ALA A 67 18.04 9.81 -8.91
CA ALA A 67 18.95 10.86 -9.39
C ALA A 67 19.86 11.43 -8.27
N LEU A 68 19.44 11.37 -7.01
CA LEU A 68 20.15 11.97 -5.89
C LEU A 68 21.18 11.03 -5.24
N PHE A 69 20.94 9.72 -5.27
CA PHE A 69 21.69 8.75 -4.49
C PHE A 69 22.53 7.81 -5.36
N LYS A 70 23.63 7.29 -4.80
CA LYS A 70 24.50 6.34 -5.48
C LYS A 70 23.79 5.02 -5.81
N LYS A 71 23.00 4.56 -4.83
CA LYS A 71 22.22 3.33 -4.87
C LYS A 71 20.96 3.58 -4.05
N VAL A 72 19.82 3.06 -4.50
CA VAL A 72 18.55 3.11 -3.79
C VAL A 72 18.01 1.69 -3.66
N GLU A 73 17.61 1.31 -2.45
CA GLU A 73 16.96 0.03 -2.15
C GLU A 73 15.65 0.30 -1.42
N PHE A 74 14.59 -0.45 -1.74
CA PHE A 74 13.28 -0.32 -1.11
C PHE A 74 12.97 -1.53 -0.23
N TYR A 75 12.46 -1.29 0.97
CA TYR A 75 12.06 -2.34 1.91
C TYR A 75 10.58 -2.18 2.27
N PHE A 76 9.83 -3.27 2.20
CA PHE A 76 8.41 -3.33 2.52
C PHE A 76 8.12 -4.33 3.62
N ASP A 77 7.14 -3.98 4.47
CA ASP A 77 6.62 -4.88 5.50
C ASP A 77 6.13 -6.20 4.89
N GLY A 78 6.38 -7.31 5.60
CA GLY A 78 5.72 -8.58 5.37
C GLY A 78 4.60 -8.82 6.36
N ALA A 79 4.67 -9.95 7.06
CA ALA A 79 3.70 -10.23 8.11
C ALA A 79 4.06 -9.51 9.39
N LEU A 80 3.13 -8.68 9.86
CA LEU A 80 3.25 -8.14 11.20
C LEU A 80 3.13 -9.28 12.22
N PRO A 81 3.95 -9.29 13.28
CA PRO A 81 3.85 -10.28 14.33
C PRO A 81 2.47 -10.28 15.01
N GLU A 82 2.01 -11.46 15.44
CA GLU A 82 0.72 -11.65 16.11
C GLU A 82 0.56 -10.75 17.35
N SER A 83 1.66 -10.49 18.06
CA SER A 83 1.70 -9.59 19.23
C SER A 83 1.20 -8.18 18.91
N LYS A 84 1.30 -7.72 17.66
CA LYS A 84 0.82 -6.41 17.20
C LYS A 84 -0.60 -6.44 16.60
N THR A 85 -1.31 -7.56 16.68
CA THR A 85 -2.72 -7.68 16.24
C THR A 85 -3.59 -6.59 16.86
N HIS A 86 -3.48 -6.37 18.18
CA HIS A 86 -4.27 -5.34 18.87
C HIS A 86 -3.97 -3.92 18.34
N VAL A 87 -2.71 -3.63 17.96
CA VAL A 87 -2.32 -2.35 17.36
C VAL A 87 -2.97 -2.17 15.99
N ARG A 88 -3.01 -3.22 15.17
CA ARG A 88 -3.69 -3.21 13.86
C ARG A 88 -5.17 -2.93 14.00
N LEU A 89 -5.85 -3.67 14.89
CA LEU A 89 -7.29 -3.47 15.15
C LEU A 89 -7.56 -2.06 15.66
N SER A 90 -6.72 -1.53 16.56
CA SER A 90 -6.84 -0.15 17.04
C SER A 90 -6.68 0.86 15.90
N ARG A 91 -5.64 0.72 15.06
CA ARG A 91 -5.41 1.61 13.92
C ARG A 91 -6.52 1.51 12.87
N ALA A 92 -7.02 0.30 12.62
CA ALA A 92 -8.15 0.05 11.72
C ALA A 92 -9.40 0.79 12.22
N ASN A 93 -9.77 0.60 13.50
CA ASN A 93 -10.91 1.29 14.09
C ASN A 93 -10.75 2.82 14.10
N GLN A 94 -9.53 3.34 14.29
CA GLN A 94 -9.26 4.78 14.14
C GLN A 94 -9.48 5.26 12.70
N ARG A 95 -9.02 4.49 11.70
CA ARG A 95 -9.18 4.81 10.28
C ARG A 95 -10.63 4.84 9.83
N ILE A 96 -11.48 3.96 10.37
CA ILE A 96 -12.93 3.99 10.09
C ILE A 96 -13.48 5.40 10.32
N ASN A 97 -12.96 6.15 11.30
CA ASN A 97 -13.41 7.48 11.67
C ASN A 97 -12.73 8.65 10.96
N ASN A 98 -11.59 8.44 10.30
CA ASN A 98 -10.72 9.52 9.81
C ASN A 98 -10.85 9.84 8.31
N GLY A 99 -11.94 9.39 7.67
CA GLY A 99 -12.16 9.56 6.22
C GLY A 99 -11.34 8.60 5.37
N PHE A 100 -11.33 8.79 4.04
CA PHE A 100 -10.53 7.96 3.15
C PHE A 100 -9.04 8.12 3.45
N VAL A 101 -8.40 6.96 3.62
CA VAL A 101 -6.95 6.81 3.65
C VAL A 101 -6.64 5.90 2.45
N PRO A 102 -5.62 6.19 1.64
CA PRO A 102 -5.23 5.37 0.49
C PRO A 102 -4.67 4.04 0.99
N VAL A 103 -5.58 3.11 1.25
CA VAL A 103 -5.28 1.87 1.97
C VAL A 103 -4.44 0.89 1.16
N LEU A 104 -4.34 1.09 -0.16
CA LEU A 104 -3.48 0.33 -1.06
C LEU A 104 -2.20 1.09 -1.42
N ALA A 105 -1.82 2.15 -0.70
CA ALA A 105 -0.64 2.95 -1.05
C ALA A 105 0.64 2.11 -1.15
N SER A 106 0.89 1.21 -0.20
CA SER A 106 2.09 0.34 -0.24
C SER A 106 2.05 -0.62 -1.42
N THR A 107 0.90 -1.24 -1.67
CA THR A 107 0.68 -2.11 -2.84
C THR A 107 0.90 -1.35 -4.15
N LEU A 108 0.35 -0.15 -4.27
CA LEU A 108 0.58 0.72 -5.41
C LEU A 108 2.07 1.00 -5.62
N LEU A 109 2.81 1.32 -4.56
CA LEU A 109 4.24 1.61 -4.67
C LEU A 109 5.01 0.36 -5.13
N CYS A 110 4.63 -0.84 -4.67
CA CYS A 110 5.18 -2.09 -5.19
C CYS A 110 4.88 -2.27 -6.68
N ASP A 111 3.63 -2.06 -7.12
CA ASP A 111 3.26 -2.15 -8.54
C ASP A 111 4.08 -1.16 -9.39
N VAL A 112 4.28 0.07 -8.89
CA VAL A 112 5.10 1.09 -9.56
C VAL A 112 6.56 0.66 -9.64
N LEU A 113 7.14 0.14 -8.57
CA LEU A 113 8.52 -0.35 -8.60
C LEU A 113 8.67 -1.52 -9.57
N GLU A 114 7.72 -2.46 -9.58
CA GLU A 114 7.75 -3.62 -10.46
C GLU A 114 7.65 -3.24 -11.95
N VAL A 115 6.73 -2.32 -12.28
CA VAL A 115 6.42 -1.98 -13.68
C VAL A 115 7.30 -0.85 -14.21
N ASP A 116 7.45 0.23 -13.44
CA ASP A 116 8.13 1.45 -13.88
C ASP A 116 9.63 1.45 -13.55
N PHE A 117 10.08 0.62 -12.60
CA PHE A 117 11.47 0.58 -12.11
C PHE A 117 12.00 -0.85 -11.84
N PRO A 118 11.88 -1.80 -12.79
CA PRO A 118 12.19 -3.21 -12.54
C PRO A 118 13.64 -3.48 -12.11
N ASP A 119 14.57 -2.58 -12.41
CA ASP A 119 15.99 -2.69 -12.05
C ASP A 119 16.31 -2.18 -10.63
N VAL A 120 15.31 -1.62 -9.93
CA VAL A 120 15.50 -1.08 -8.57
C VAL A 120 15.29 -2.18 -7.54
N GLU A 121 16.32 -2.40 -6.72
CA GLU A 121 16.29 -3.42 -5.66
C GLU A 121 15.14 -3.17 -4.69
N THR A 122 14.22 -4.12 -4.63
CA THR A 122 13.03 -4.08 -3.79
C THR A 122 12.94 -5.36 -2.98
N VAL A 123 12.78 -5.23 -1.66
CA VAL A 123 12.78 -6.33 -0.71
C VAL A 123 11.48 -6.30 0.08
N ILE A 124 10.73 -7.39 0.08
CA ILE A 124 9.64 -7.62 1.03
C ILE A 124 10.22 -8.47 2.15
N VAL A 125 10.19 -7.96 3.38
CA VAL A 125 10.81 -8.62 4.53
C VAL A 125 9.82 -9.55 5.20
N ALA A 126 10.28 -10.54 5.96
CA ALA A 126 9.38 -11.45 6.68
C ALA A 126 8.46 -10.73 7.68
N ASP A 127 8.99 -9.71 8.35
CA ASP A 127 8.39 -8.98 9.46
C ASP A 127 8.15 -7.49 9.14
N GLU A 128 8.76 -6.57 9.89
CA GLU A 128 8.62 -5.13 9.73
C GLU A 128 9.83 -4.54 8.99
N ALA A 129 9.57 -3.65 8.04
CA ALA A 129 10.61 -3.03 7.23
C ALA A 129 11.61 -2.24 8.10
N ASP A 130 11.17 -1.64 9.20
CA ASP A 130 12.04 -0.86 10.07
C ASP A 130 13.12 -1.71 10.76
N ASN A 131 12.77 -2.91 11.24
CA ASN A 131 13.70 -3.90 11.79
C ASN A 131 14.75 -4.31 10.75
N ALA A 132 14.29 -4.66 9.55
CA ALA A 132 15.15 -5.11 8.47
C ALA A 132 16.09 -3.99 7.99
N ILE A 133 15.56 -2.78 7.79
CA ILE A 133 16.36 -1.61 7.45
C ILE A 133 17.41 -1.36 8.53
N ALA A 134 17.03 -1.41 9.81
CA ALA A 134 17.98 -1.21 10.90
C ALA A 134 19.11 -2.26 10.87
N CYS A 135 18.78 -3.53 10.61
CA CYS A 135 19.76 -4.60 10.43
C CYS A 135 20.71 -4.33 9.25
N VAL A 136 20.17 -4.04 8.06
CA VAL A 136 20.96 -3.80 6.84
C VAL A 136 21.89 -2.60 7.00
N VAL A 137 21.40 -1.51 7.59
CA VAL A 137 22.17 -0.29 7.80
C VAL A 137 23.34 -0.54 8.75
N GLU A 138 23.13 -1.35 9.79
CA GLU A 138 24.18 -1.73 10.74
C GLU A 138 25.26 -2.61 10.08
N GLU A 139 24.85 -3.55 9.22
CA GLU A 139 25.76 -4.47 8.52
C GLU A 139 26.51 -3.85 7.34
N ASN A 140 25.96 -2.81 6.69
CA ASN A 140 26.49 -2.27 5.45
C ASN A 140 27.81 -1.49 5.67
N SER A 141 28.96 -2.13 5.53
CA SER A 141 30.27 -1.49 5.77
C SER A 141 30.68 -0.43 4.74
N ASN A 142 29.94 -0.24 3.64
CA ASN A 142 30.45 0.45 2.45
C ASN A 142 29.95 1.90 2.34
N GLY A 143 30.39 2.74 3.28
CA GLY A 143 30.18 4.19 3.24
C GLY A 143 28.86 4.66 3.85
N PRO A 144 28.57 5.98 3.73
CA PRO A 144 27.49 6.59 4.48
C PRO A 144 26.11 6.16 3.97
N VAL A 145 25.16 6.03 4.90
CA VAL A 145 23.81 5.51 4.60
C VAL A 145 22.75 6.56 4.92
N MET A 146 21.76 6.68 4.03
CA MET A 146 20.58 7.53 4.21
C MET A 146 19.33 6.66 4.33
N ILE A 147 18.72 6.62 5.51
CA ILE A 147 17.40 6.02 5.71
C ILE A 147 16.35 7.03 5.23
N VAL A 148 15.48 6.64 4.31
CA VAL A 148 14.37 7.47 3.83
C VAL A 148 13.08 6.99 4.48
N SER A 149 12.68 7.63 5.59
CA SER A 149 11.48 7.26 6.34
C SER A 149 10.94 8.42 7.18
N SER A 150 9.62 8.37 7.43
CA SER A 150 8.91 9.22 8.39
C SER A 150 8.49 8.46 9.66
N ASP A 151 8.94 7.21 9.82
CA ASP A 151 8.75 6.45 11.05
C ASP A 151 9.75 6.90 12.12
N SER A 152 9.22 7.24 13.29
CA SER A 152 10.03 7.70 14.41
C SER A 152 10.70 6.56 15.17
N ASP A 153 10.32 5.31 14.91
CA ASP A 153 11.00 4.15 15.49
C ASP A 153 12.48 4.10 15.08
N PHE A 154 12.88 4.66 13.93
CA PHE A 154 14.28 4.79 13.53
C PHE A 154 15.14 5.64 14.47
N TYR A 155 14.54 6.57 15.20
CA TYR A 155 15.25 7.35 16.22
C TYR A 155 15.60 6.50 17.44
N THR A 156 14.95 5.33 17.63
CA THR A 156 15.19 4.46 18.79
C THR A 156 16.34 3.47 18.62
N TYR A 157 16.71 3.12 17.37
CA TYR A 157 17.79 2.17 17.12
C TYR A 157 19.17 2.71 17.51
N MET A 158 19.96 1.94 18.24
CA MET A 158 21.31 2.29 18.67
C MET A 158 22.35 1.76 17.69
N PHE A 159 22.42 2.37 16.51
CA PHE A 159 23.42 2.01 15.50
C PHE A 159 24.84 2.21 16.02
N SER A 160 25.81 1.35 15.70
CA SER A 160 27.20 1.53 16.15
C SER A 160 27.96 2.62 15.38
N ARG A 161 27.44 3.03 14.21
CA ARG A 161 28.11 3.93 13.27
C ARG A 161 27.56 5.35 13.29
N ASP A 162 28.43 6.33 13.03
CA ASP A 162 28.11 7.76 13.01
C ASP A 162 27.75 8.31 11.61
N ASP A 163 27.95 7.54 10.56
CA ASP A 163 27.67 7.90 9.17
C ASP A 163 26.28 7.48 8.69
N ILE A 164 25.34 7.30 9.64
CA ILE A 164 23.95 6.95 9.38
C ILE A 164 23.06 8.17 9.60
N TYR A 165 22.28 8.47 8.57
CA TYR A 165 21.40 9.62 8.52
C TYR A 165 19.98 9.17 8.22
N ILE A 166 19.00 9.97 8.65
CA ILE A 166 17.61 9.83 8.25
C ILE A 166 17.15 11.09 7.51
N MET A 167 16.55 10.87 6.34
CA MET A 167 15.83 11.87 5.57
C MET A 167 14.34 11.61 5.72
N ASN A 168 13.64 12.51 6.41
CA ASN A 168 12.18 12.44 6.50
C ASN A 168 11.57 13.13 5.28
N PRO A 169 10.84 12.41 4.41
CA PRO A 169 10.24 13.01 3.21
C PRO A 169 9.34 14.20 3.52
N LYS A 170 8.68 14.25 4.69
CA LYS A 170 7.81 15.36 5.10
C LYS A 170 8.53 16.69 5.30
N TRP A 171 9.85 16.67 5.51
CA TRP A 171 10.64 17.89 5.62
C TRP A 171 11.22 18.34 4.29
N CYS A 172 11.17 17.47 3.28
CA CYS A 172 11.85 17.66 2.02
C CYS A 172 10.87 18.08 0.94
N ASP A 173 11.34 18.84 -0.04
CA ASP A 173 10.64 19.03 -1.30
C ASP A 173 11.35 18.18 -2.36
N LEU A 174 10.80 16.99 -2.62
CA LEU A 174 11.28 16.09 -3.67
C LEU A 174 10.56 16.32 -5.01
N SER A 175 9.46 17.06 -5.00
CA SER A 175 8.65 17.40 -6.18
C SER A 175 9.19 18.60 -6.95
N GLY A 176 9.90 19.50 -6.30
CA GLY A 176 10.44 20.71 -6.91
C GLY A 176 11.58 20.46 -7.90
N ASN A 177 11.81 21.44 -8.78
CA ASN A 177 12.94 21.43 -9.71
C ASN A 177 14.27 21.39 -8.94
N THR A 178 14.39 22.22 -7.89
CA THR A 178 15.53 22.22 -6.96
C THR A 178 15.10 21.57 -5.65
N PRO A 179 15.54 20.33 -5.35
CA PRO A 179 15.07 19.64 -4.18
C PRO A 179 15.59 20.31 -2.91
N ILE A 180 14.73 20.44 -1.90
CA ILE A 180 15.12 20.91 -0.58
C ILE A 180 15.20 19.68 0.31
N ILE A 181 16.40 19.37 0.82
CA ILE A 181 16.64 18.12 1.53
C ILE A 181 17.16 18.41 2.92
N TYR A 182 16.55 17.75 3.91
CA TYR A 182 16.96 17.79 5.30
C TYR A 182 17.32 16.39 5.78
N ARG A 183 18.41 16.30 6.55
CA ARG A 183 18.82 15.06 7.22
C ARG A 183 19.01 15.25 8.71
N ILE A 184 18.91 14.17 9.47
CA ILE A 184 19.37 14.10 10.86
C ILE A 184 20.40 12.98 10.93
N GLN A 185 21.56 13.25 11.52
CA GLN A 185 22.52 12.21 11.85
C GLN A 185 22.03 11.46 13.09
N LEU A 186 21.85 10.15 12.96
CA LEU A 186 21.16 9.37 13.99
C LEU A 186 21.98 9.25 15.28
N GLN A 187 23.31 9.13 15.24
CA GLN A 187 24.15 9.07 16.44
C GLN A 187 24.16 10.37 17.27
N SER A 188 24.35 11.52 16.61
CA SER A 188 24.58 12.81 17.29
C SER A 188 23.32 13.40 17.94
N GLY A 189 22.12 12.98 17.50
CA GLY A 189 20.86 13.35 18.13
C GLY A 189 20.43 12.46 19.32
N LYS A 190 20.98 11.24 19.47
CA LYS A 190 20.31 10.18 20.25
C LYS A 190 20.59 10.16 21.76
N ARG A 191 21.76 10.57 22.24
CA ARG A 191 22.11 10.40 23.67
C ARG A 191 21.26 11.24 24.63
N THR A 192 20.66 12.35 24.16
CA THR A 192 19.86 13.25 25.01
C THR A 192 18.38 13.30 24.65
N LEU A 193 17.95 12.84 23.47
CA LEU A 193 16.57 13.04 22.99
C LEU A 193 15.65 11.83 23.15
N VAL A 194 16.21 10.64 23.23
CA VAL A 194 15.45 9.38 23.36
C VAL A 194 15.68 8.83 24.75
N GLU A 195 14.56 8.68 25.49
CA GLU A 195 14.54 8.05 26.81
C GLU A 195 15.17 6.66 26.72
N GLU A 196 15.97 6.30 27.71
CA GLU A 196 16.71 5.05 27.72
C GLU A 196 15.82 3.82 27.55
N ALA A 197 14.61 3.85 28.13
CA ALA A 197 13.60 2.80 28.01
C ALA A 197 13.08 2.57 26.59
N LEU A 198 13.26 3.53 25.68
CA LEU A 198 12.80 3.42 24.30
C LEU A 198 13.88 2.93 23.34
N ARG A 199 15.13 2.79 23.80
CA ARG A 199 16.27 2.42 22.93
C ARG A 199 16.17 0.94 22.52
N LYS A 200 16.46 0.67 21.25
CA LYS A 200 16.49 -0.67 20.65
C LYS A 200 17.85 -0.94 20.05
N ASP A 201 18.36 -2.17 20.18
CA ASP A 201 19.50 -2.59 19.35
C ASP A 201 18.97 -2.96 17.95
N PRO A 202 19.72 -2.64 16.87
CA PRO A 202 19.41 -3.20 15.56
C PRO A 202 19.33 -4.73 15.62
N PRO A 203 18.34 -5.36 14.98
CA PRO A 203 18.30 -6.81 14.86
C PRO A 203 19.58 -7.33 14.19
N LYS A 204 20.05 -8.52 14.60
CA LYS A 204 21.28 -9.11 14.07
C LYS A 204 21.10 -9.81 12.72
N LYS A 205 19.85 -10.19 12.40
CA LYS A 205 19.47 -10.90 11.18
C LYS A 205 18.01 -10.59 10.90
N PHE A 206 17.67 -10.58 9.62
CA PHE A 206 16.30 -10.64 9.14
C PHE A 206 16.23 -11.61 7.96
N SER A 207 15.06 -12.16 7.73
CA SER A 207 14.81 -13.01 6.55
C SER A 207 14.35 -12.13 5.41
N LYS A 208 15.16 -12.08 4.34
CA LYS A 208 14.71 -11.59 3.04
C LYS A 208 13.79 -12.64 2.44
N THR A 209 12.68 -12.22 1.87
CA THR A 209 11.91 -13.07 0.98
C THR A 209 12.20 -12.61 -0.44
N ASP A 210 12.62 -13.55 -1.29
CA ASP A 210 12.89 -13.29 -2.70
C ASP A 210 11.54 -13.27 -3.43
N VAL A 211 10.92 -12.09 -3.53
CA VAL A 211 9.55 -11.96 -4.04
C VAL A 211 9.42 -10.78 -4.98
N THR A 212 10.05 -10.90 -6.14
CA THR A 212 9.64 -10.13 -7.32
C THR A 212 8.27 -10.64 -7.79
N GLY A 213 7.27 -9.76 -7.87
CA GLY A 213 5.94 -10.08 -8.43
C GLY A 213 4.89 -10.61 -7.46
N VAL A 214 5.16 -10.63 -6.14
CA VAL A 214 4.16 -11.04 -5.15
C VAL A 214 3.49 -9.81 -4.53
N PHE A 215 2.16 -9.84 -4.57
CA PHE A 215 1.31 -8.88 -3.90
C PHE A 215 1.63 -8.86 -2.40
N PRO A 216 2.01 -7.73 -1.77
CA PRO A 216 2.50 -7.69 -0.39
C PRO A 216 1.61 -8.40 0.63
N LYS A 217 0.30 -8.43 0.36
CA LYS A 217 -0.70 -9.09 1.20
C LYS A 217 -0.74 -10.61 1.07
N ALA A 218 -0.34 -11.17 -0.06
CA ALA A 218 -0.11 -12.61 -0.20
C ALA A 218 1.02 -13.05 0.73
N HIS A 219 2.10 -12.25 0.81
CA HIS A 219 3.22 -12.53 1.70
C HIS A 219 2.82 -12.42 3.19
N GLU A 220 2.04 -11.40 3.56
CA GLU A 220 1.47 -11.27 4.90
C GLU A 220 0.66 -12.52 5.29
N LEU A 221 -0.14 -13.06 4.38
CA LEU A 221 -0.94 -14.26 4.60
C LEU A 221 -0.07 -15.50 4.84
N VAL A 222 0.88 -15.78 3.94
CA VAL A 222 1.78 -16.95 4.00
C VAL A 222 2.61 -16.96 5.27
N ASN A 223 3.04 -15.80 5.77
CA ASN A 223 3.78 -15.74 7.01
C ASN A 223 2.87 -15.85 8.25
N SER A 224 1.62 -15.39 8.18
CA SER A 224 0.66 -15.55 9.30
C SER A 224 0.36 -17.03 9.62
N SER A 225 0.29 -17.88 8.58
CA SER A 225 0.05 -19.33 8.73
C SER A 225 1.21 -20.02 9.44
N ASN A 226 2.45 -19.64 9.12
CA ASN A 226 3.66 -20.16 9.76
C ASN A 226 3.75 -19.82 11.25
N LEU A 227 3.09 -18.75 11.71
CA LEU A 227 3.24 -18.24 13.07
C LEU A 227 2.15 -18.70 14.05
N SER A 228 0.89 -18.84 13.61
CA SER A 228 -0.24 -18.83 14.56
C SER A 228 -1.21 -20.01 14.50
N GLU A 229 -0.90 -21.11 13.80
CA GLU A 229 -1.80 -22.25 13.48
C GLU A 229 -3.11 -21.86 12.74
N ARG A 230 -3.40 -20.56 12.68
CA ARG A 230 -4.55 -19.93 12.06
C ARG A 230 -4.03 -19.02 10.97
N VAL A 231 -4.77 -18.96 9.86
CA VAL A 231 -4.45 -18.02 8.79
C VAL A 231 -5.35 -16.81 8.95
N ILE A 232 -4.73 -15.64 9.09
CA ILE A 232 -5.43 -14.38 9.33
C ILE A 232 -5.13 -13.42 8.18
N SER A 233 -6.19 -12.85 7.61
CA SER A 233 -6.09 -11.83 6.57
C SER A 233 -6.72 -10.53 7.06
N TYR A 234 -6.00 -9.41 6.95
CA TYR A 234 -6.49 -8.09 7.33
C TYR A 234 -6.84 -7.30 6.07
N LEU A 235 -8.13 -7.28 5.73
CA LEU A 235 -8.61 -6.62 4.52
C LEU A 235 -8.53 -5.09 4.67
N PRO A 236 -8.08 -4.36 3.63
CA PRO A 236 -8.03 -2.90 3.64
C PRO A 236 -9.37 -2.27 4.00
N ILE A 237 -9.37 -1.14 4.72
CA ILE A 237 -10.61 -0.38 4.95
C ILE A 237 -10.90 0.47 3.71
N VAL A 238 -11.80 -0.03 2.86
CA VAL A 238 -12.32 0.75 1.73
C VAL A 238 -13.30 1.82 2.23
N TYR A 239 -13.42 2.92 1.49
CA TYR A 239 -14.28 4.03 1.89
C TYR A 239 -15.71 3.76 1.43
N GLU A 240 -16.49 3.11 2.28
CA GLU A 240 -17.83 2.63 1.98
C GLU A 240 -18.90 3.24 2.91
N ASP A 241 -20.18 3.06 2.58
CA ASP A 241 -21.28 3.52 3.42
C ASP A 241 -21.38 2.67 4.70
N ARG A 242 -21.43 3.35 5.85
CA ARG A 242 -21.43 2.67 7.13
C ARG A 242 -22.71 1.88 7.41
N ASN A 243 -23.81 2.24 6.76
CA ASN A 243 -25.10 1.59 6.96
C ASN A 243 -25.37 0.47 5.94
N SER A 244 -24.50 0.35 4.93
CA SER A 244 -24.59 -0.67 3.90
C SER A 244 -23.88 -1.97 4.31
N ALA A 245 -24.20 -3.05 3.58
CA ALA A 245 -23.49 -4.32 3.71
C ALA A 245 -22.01 -4.15 3.33
N PRO A 246 -21.07 -4.88 3.97
CA PRO A 246 -19.64 -4.74 3.72
C PRO A 246 -19.29 -5.00 2.24
N ALA A 247 -18.52 -4.10 1.64
CA ALA A 247 -18.02 -4.23 0.27
C ALA A 247 -17.19 -5.51 0.06
N TRP A 248 -16.51 -5.98 1.11
CA TRP A 248 -15.71 -7.20 1.10
C TRP A 248 -16.50 -8.50 0.97
N GLU A 249 -17.84 -8.45 1.00
CA GLU A 249 -18.64 -9.59 0.53
C GLU A 249 -18.42 -9.85 -0.96
N CYS A 250 -18.14 -8.81 -1.75
CA CYS A 250 -17.72 -8.94 -3.13
C CYS A 250 -16.28 -9.48 -3.25
N GLY A 251 -16.08 -10.34 -4.24
CA GLY A 251 -14.77 -10.93 -4.55
C GLY A 251 -14.31 -11.99 -3.55
N ALA A 252 -15.17 -12.39 -2.60
CA ALA A 252 -14.84 -13.40 -1.61
C ALA A 252 -14.42 -14.73 -2.25
N ARG A 253 -15.05 -15.13 -3.37
CA ARG A 253 -14.66 -16.33 -4.13
C ARG A 253 -13.26 -16.24 -4.74
N TYR A 254 -12.88 -15.07 -5.27
CA TYR A 254 -11.53 -14.88 -5.82
C TYR A 254 -10.47 -14.94 -4.72
N ARG A 255 -10.77 -14.36 -3.54
CA ARG A 255 -9.87 -14.46 -2.39
C ARG A 255 -9.78 -15.88 -1.86
N ALA A 256 -10.89 -16.59 -1.73
CA ALA A 256 -10.90 -17.98 -1.31
C ALA A 256 -10.02 -18.84 -2.23
N HIS A 257 -10.15 -18.68 -3.55
CA HIS A 257 -9.30 -19.39 -4.50
C HIS A 257 -7.83 -18.97 -4.43
N ALA A 258 -7.55 -17.67 -4.29
CA ALA A 258 -6.18 -17.19 -4.11
C ALA A 258 -5.56 -17.77 -2.83
N TYR A 259 -6.32 -17.86 -1.74
CA TYR A 259 -5.88 -18.47 -0.49
C TYR A 259 -5.59 -19.95 -0.64
N ILE A 260 -6.40 -20.71 -1.37
CA ILE A 260 -6.09 -22.13 -1.68
C ILE A 260 -4.72 -22.25 -2.33
N GLN A 261 -4.43 -21.43 -3.35
CA GLN A 261 -3.15 -21.51 -4.06
C GLN A 261 -1.97 -21.05 -3.19
N LEU A 262 -2.12 -19.98 -2.42
CA LEU A 262 -1.07 -19.48 -1.53
C LEU A 262 -0.80 -20.43 -0.36
N LEU A 263 -1.83 -21.16 0.07
CA LEU A 263 -1.81 -22.01 1.25
C LEU A 263 -1.80 -23.49 0.91
N GLU A 264 -1.56 -23.89 -0.35
CA GLU A 264 -1.62 -25.29 -0.82
C GLU A 264 -0.75 -26.24 0.04
N LYS A 265 0.34 -25.72 0.59
CA LYS A 265 1.28 -26.46 1.46
C LYS A 265 0.82 -26.57 2.92
N PHE A 266 -0.29 -25.95 3.27
CA PHE A 266 -0.82 -25.86 4.62
C PHE A 266 -2.19 -26.56 4.69
N ASP A 267 -2.41 -27.35 5.73
CA ASP A 267 -3.70 -28.01 5.98
C ASP A 267 -4.69 -27.00 6.57
N VAL A 268 -5.23 -26.12 5.71
CA VAL A 268 -6.10 -25.02 6.09
C VAL A 268 -7.38 -25.09 5.26
N ASP A 269 -8.52 -25.15 5.94
CA ASP A 269 -9.85 -25.17 5.33
C ASP A 269 -10.55 -23.78 5.36
N THR A 270 -10.03 -22.87 6.18
CA THR A 270 -10.64 -21.58 6.47
C THR A 270 -9.60 -20.50 6.74
N VAL A 271 -9.89 -19.29 6.25
CA VAL A 271 -9.11 -18.08 6.57
C VAL A 271 -9.98 -17.15 7.41
N LEU A 272 -9.40 -16.55 8.45
CA LEU A 272 -10.07 -15.53 9.27
C LEU A 272 -9.81 -14.15 8.67
N GLU A 273 -10.79 -13.62 7.93
CA GLU A 273 -10.73 -12.28 7.36
C GLU A 273 -11.24 -11.24 8.36
N TYR A 274 -10.39 -10.28 8.71
CA TYR A 274 -10.82 -9.06 9.39
C TYR A 274 -11.18 -8.00 8.35
N TYR A 275 -12.39 -7.46 8.46
CA TYR A 275 -12.85 -6.37 7.61
C TYR A 275 -13.82 -5.47 8.36
N ARG A 276 -14.15 -4.33 7.76
CA ARG A 276 -15.05 -3.35 8.37
C ARG A 276 -16.51 -3.79 8.22
N SER A 277 -17.25 -3.85 9.33
CA SER A 277 -18.69 -4.06 9.36
C SER A 277 -19.32 -3.10 10.38
N GLY A 278 -20.27 -2.27 9.93
CA GLY A 278 -20.79 -1.19 10.76
C GLY A 278 -19.68 -0.21 11.18
N SER A 279 -19.55 0.08 12.46
CA SER A 279 -18.47 0.95 12.97
C SER A 279 -17.31 0.18 13.58
N ALA A 280 -17.24 -1.12 13.32
CA ALA A 280 -16.23 -2.02 13.89
C ALA A 280 -15.45 -2.74 12.80
N TYR A 281 -14.25 -3.16 13.15
CA TYR A 281 -13.42 -4.05 12.35
C TYR A 281 -13.49 -5.45 12.95
N LEU A 282 -14.18 -6.37 12.27
CA LEU A 282 -14.62 -7.65 12.82
C LEU A 282 -14.08 -8.81 12.00
N PRO A 283 -13.81 -9.97 12.63
CA PRO A 283 -13.42 -11.18 11.94
C PRO A 283 -14.62 -11.92 11.33
N LYS A 284 -14.43 -12.55 10.17
CA LYS A 284 -15.32 -13.52 9.56
C LYS A 284 -14.50 -14.70 9.03
N ARG A 285 -15.03 -15.91 9.17
CA ARG A 285 -14.43 -17.08 8.53
C ARG A 285 -14.82 -17.11 7.05
N LEU A 286 -13.83 -17.16 6.19
CA LEU A 286 -14.00 -17.46 4.78
C LEU A 286 -13.62 -18.93 4.57
N ALA A 287 -14.59 -19.73 4.12
CA ALA A 287 -14.33 -21.12 3.73
C ALA A 287 -13.52 -21.13 2.43
N LEU A 288 -12.51 -22.00 2.37
CA LEU A 288 -11.71 -22.19 1.18
C LEU A 288 -12.42 -23.19 0.27
N VAL A 289 -12.94 -22.68 -0.83
CA VAL A 289 -13.65 -23.46 -1.85
C VAL A 289 -12.97 -23.23 -3.19
N GLU A 290 -12.68 -24.31 -3.90
CA GLU A 290 -12.13 -24.23 -5.25
C GLU A 290 -13.13 -23.53 -6.19
N MET A 291 -12.60 -22.87 -7.21
CA MET A 291 -13.41 -22.15 -8.18
C MET A 291 -13.42 -22.97 -9.45
N GLU A 292 -14.58 -23.53 -9.79
CA GLU A 292 -14.74 -24.43 -10.94
C GLU A 292 -14.42 -23.71 -12.27
N ASP A 293 -14.78 -22.42 -12.35
CA ASP A 293 -14.76 -21.65 -13.60
C ASP A 293 -13.58 -20.64 -13.69
N ILE A 294 -12.44 -20.95 -13.08
CA ILE A 294 -11.28 -20.02 -13.13
C ILE A 294 -10.77 -19.76 -14.54
N ASP A 295 -10.93 -20.72 -15.44
CA ASP A 295 -10.54 -20.60 -16.84
C ASP A 295 -11.37 -19.55 -17.57
N GLU A 296 -12.59 -19.25 -17.11
CA GLU A 296 -13.40 -18.19 -17.71
C GLU A 296 -12.75 -16.82 -17.53
N LEU A 297 -12.04 -16.59 -16.41
CA LEU A 297 -11.34 -15.33 -16.13
C LEU A 297 -10.16 -15.06 -17.06
N LYS A 298 -9.76 -16.02 -17.90
CA LYS A 298 -8.68 -15.87 -18.90
C LYS A 298 -9.11 -15.08 -20.13
N SER A 299 -10.42 -14.98 -20.40
CA SER A 299 -10.93 -14.03 -21.39
C SER A 299 -11.13 -12.68 -20.71
N ARG A 300 -10.76 -11.61 -21.42
CA ARG A 300 -10.95 -10.24 -20.95
C ARG A 300 -12.44 -9.93 -20.79
N GLU A 301 -13.26 -10.30 -21.77
CA GLU A 301 -14.70 -10.08 -21.78
C GLU A 301 -15.35 -10.80 -20.59
N ASN A 302 -15.01 -12.07 -20.39
CA ASN A 302 -15.51 -12.85 -19.26
C ASN A 302 -15.04 -12.28 -17.91
N LEU A 303 -13.80 -11.80 -17.81
CA LEU A 303 -13.31 -11.15 -16.58
C LEU A 303 -14.12 -9.89 -16.26
N ILE A 304 -14.40 -9.04 -17.26
CA ILE A 304 -15.19 -7.83 -17.09
C ILE A 304 -16.62 -8.17 -16.66
N GLU A 305 -17.27 -9.10 -17.35
CA GLU A 305 -18.62 -9.57 -16.96
C GLU A 305 -18.61 -10.17 -15.55
N SER A 306 -17.59 -10.95 -15.20
CA SER A 306 -17.43 -11.53 -13.87
C SER A 306 -17.23 -10.47 -12.77
N ILE A 307 -16.59 -9.33 -13.07
CA ILE A 307 -16.49 -8.18 -12.15
C ILE A 307 -17.86 -7.51 -11.99
N ILE A 308 -18.56 -7.26 -13.10
CA ILE A 308 -19.88 -6.63 -13.12
C ILE A 308 -20.87 -7.48 -12.32
N ASP A 309 -20.98 -8.77 -12.63
CA ASP A 309 -21.89 -9.70 -11.97
C ASP A 309 -21.62 -9.80 -10.47
N GLU A 310 -20.35 -9.84 -10.05
CA GLU A 310 -19.98 -9.86 -8.63
C GLU A 310 -20.50 -8.60 -7.89
N ILE A 311 -20.48 -7.43 -8.54
CA ILE A 311 -20.97 -6.18 -7.94
C ILE A 311 -22.51 -6.13 -7.93
N LEU A 312 -23.15 -6.62 -8.99
CA LEU A 312 -24.59 -6.56 -9.22
C LEU A 312 -25.40 -7.60 -8.42
N THR A 313 -24.84 -8.79 -8.20
CA THR A 313 -25.51 -9.90 -7.49
C THR A 313 -25.46 -9.72 -5.97
N ASN A 314 -24.42 -9.05 -5.46
CA ASN A 314 -24.30 -8.76 -4.04
C ASN A 314 -25.28 -7.67 -3.59
N ARG A 315 -25.86 -7.82 -2.39
CA ARG A 315 -26.86 -6.90 -1.81
C ARG A 315 -26.42 -5.44 -1.89
N GLY A 316 -27.34 -4.53 -2.23
CA GLY A 316 -27.09 -3.08 -2.21
C GLY A 316 -27.37 -2.41 -3.55
N PRO A 317 -26.76 -1.24 -3.81
CA PRO A 317 -27.19 -0.35 -4.89
C PRO A 317 -26.69 -0.73 -6.28
N GLY A 318 -25.94 -1.83 -6.46
CA GLY A 318 -25.23 -2.16 -7.70
C GLY A 318 -26.10 -2.08 -8.96
N GLN A 319 -27.32 -2.64 -8.90
CA GLN A 319 -28.26 -2.64 -10.03
C GLN A 319 -28.63 -1.24 -10.54
N ALA A 320 -28.74 -0.26 -9.64
CA ALA A 320 -29.05 1.12 -10.03
C ALA A 320 -27.89 1.79 -10.81
N PHE A 321 -26.69 1.24 -10.71
CA PHE A 321 -25.47 1.78 -11.31
C PHE A 321 -24.86 0.87 -12.39
N ARG A 322 -25.62 -0.11 -12.91
CA ARG A 322 -25.12 -1.09 -13.90
C ARG A 322 -24.39 -0.44 -15.07
N ASN A 323 -25.01 0.54 -15.74
CA ASN A 323 -24.41 1.19 -16.90
C ASN A 323 -23.11 1.94 -16.55
N GLN A 324 -23.05 2.55 -15.37
CA GLN A 324 -21.85 3.23 -14.88
C GLN A 324 -20.72 2.24 -14.58
N ILE A 325 -21.05 1.08 -14.00
CA ILE A 325 -20.08 -0.01 -13.73
C ILE A 325 -19.54 -0.58 -15.03
N VAL A 326 -20.42 -0.92 -15.99
CA VAL A 326 -20.05 -1.44 -17.31
C VAL A 326 -19.09 -0.47 -18.00
N LYS A 327 -19.51 0.80 -18.12
CA LYS A 327 -18.69 1.84 -18.75
C LYS A 327 -17.36 2.07 -18.03
N TYR A 328 -17.34 2.00 -16.70
CA TYR A 328 -16.08 2.11 -15.95
C TYR A 328 -15.15 0.94 -16.25
N CYS A 329 -15.67 -0.28 -16.20
CA CYS A 329 -14.90 -1.48 -16.51
C CYS A 329 -14.36 -1.38 -17.94
N GLU A 330 -15.19 -0.98 -18.91
CA GLU A 330 -14.74 -0.69 -20.27
C GLU A 330 -13.62 0.37 -20.26
N LEU A 331 -13.84 1.57 -19.76
CA LEU A 331 -12.83 2.64 -19.85
C LEU A 331 -11.50 2.37 -19.11
N VAL A 332 -11.56 1.81 -17.90
CA VAL A 332 -10.37 1.70 -17.03
C VAL A 332 -9.65 0.38 -17.20
N ILE A 333 -10.38 -0.69 -17.56
CA ILE A 333 -9.81 -2.02 -17.77
C ILE A 333 -9.44 -2.22 -19.26
N GLU A 334 -10.10 -1.52 -20.18
CA GLU A 334 -9.78 -1.59 -21.62
C GLU A 334 -8.82 -0.51 -22.12
N GLY A 335 -8.80 0.64 -21.44
CA GLY A 335 -8.08 1.82 -21.89
C GLY A 335 -6.56 1.65 -21.84
N HIS A 336 -5.87 2.16 -22.86
CA HIS A 336 -4.43 2.38 -22.79
C HIS A 336 -4.11 3.34 -21.63
N ASP A 337 -2.92 3.20 -21.05
CA ASP A 337 -2.34 4.19 -20.14
C ASP A 337 -2.05 5.47 -20.93
N ASP A 338 -3.10 6.21 -21.29
CA ASP A 338 -2.97 7.57 -21.76
C ASP A 338 -2.51 8.40 -20.54
N ASP A 339 -1.20 8.57 -20.43
CA ASP A 339 -0.49 9.28 -19.36
C ASP A 339 -0.69 10.81 -19.41
N ASP A 340 -1.52 11.31 -20.33
CA ASP A 340 -1.66 12.74 -20.65
C ASP A 340 -2.64 13.52 -19.76
N ASP A 341 -3.44 12.87 -18.90
CA ASP A 341 -4.39 13.56 -18.02
C ASP A 341 -3.64 14.41 -16.96
N ASP A 342 -3.78 15.74 -16.91
CA ASP A 342 -3.13 16.59 -15.88
C ASP A 342 -3.69 16.28 -14.46
N ASP A 343 -2.83 16.24 -13.43
CA ASP A 343 -3.24 16.13 -12.00
C ASP A 343 -4.29 17.21 -11.64
N ASN A 344 -4.17 18.41 -12.24
CA ASN A 344 -5.13 19.50 -12.05
C ASN A 344 -6.53 19.17 -12.59
N ASP A 345 -6.62 18.40 -13.67
CA ASP A 345 -7.90 18.04 -14.27
C ASP A 345 -8.67 17.04 -13.40
N ILE A 346 -7.98 16.14 -12.69
CA ILE A 346 -8.63 15.19 -11.78
C ILE A 346 -9.18 15.92 -10.55
N ALA A 347 -8.40 16.81 -9.93
CA ALA A 347 -8.89 17.61 -8.81
C ALA A 347 -10.08 18.49 -9.21
N LYS A 348 -10.01 19.11 -10.40
CA LYS A 348 -11.11 19.88 -10.97
C LYS A 348 -12.34 19.01 -11.19
N THR A 349 -12.18 17.84 -11.81
CA THR A 349 -13.23 16.84 -12.04
C THR A 349 -13.91 16.45 -10.73
N LEU A 350 -13.14 16.05 -9.71
CA LEU A 350 -13.67 15.67 -8.40
C LEU A 350 -14.37 16.82 -7.67
N SER A 351 -13.91 18.07 -7.87
CA SER A 351 -14.58 19.24 -7.28
C SER A 351 -15.92 19.57 -7.95
N SER A 352 -16.08 19.21 -9.23
CA SER A 352 -17.31 19.46 -10.00
C SER A 352 -18.34 18.35 -9.89
N LEU A 353 -17.91 17.11 -9.66
CA LEU A 353 -18.78 15.94 -9.68
C LEU A 353 -19.48 15.75 -8.33
N ARG A 354 -20.80 15.56 -8.37
CA ARG A 354 -21.58 15.19 -7.19
C ARG A 354 -21.61 13.68 -7.08
N TYR A 355 -21.24 13.14 -5.92
CA TYR A 355 -21.42 11.72 -5.63
C TYR A 355 -22.44 11.50 -4.52
N THR A 356 -23.01 10.29 -4.49
CA THR A 356 -23.98 9.85 -3.48
C THR A 356 -23.39 8.71 -2.65
N LEU A 357 -23.91 8.48 -1.44
CA LEU A 357 -23.49 7.32 -0.62
C LEU A 357 -23.69 5.98 -1.35
N PRO A 358 -24.80 5.74 -2.09
CA PRO A 358 -24.93 4.55 -2.93
C PRO A 358 -23.82 4.39 -3.97
N MET A 359 -23.41 5.47 -4.67
CA MET A 359 -22.30 5.42 -5.63
C MET A 359 -20.98 5.07 -4.95
N GLN A 360 -20.71 5.69 -3.80
CA GLN A 360 -19.54 5.38 -2.99
C GLN A 360 -19.53 3.89 -2.58
N GLN A 361 -20.68 3.33 -2.20
CA GLN A 361 -20.79 1.89 -1.89
C GLN A 361 -20.49 1.00 -3.10
N VAL A 362 -20.99 1.35 -4.28
CA VAL A 362 -20.67 0.62 -5.52
C VAL A 362 -19.18 0.65 -5.81
N PHE A 363 -18.54 1.81 -5.68
CA PHE A 363 -17.11 1.93 -5.92
C PHE A 363 -16.28 1.17 -4.88
N ALA A 364 -16.69 1.16 -3.61
CA ALA A 364 -16.03 0.33 -2.59
C ALA A 364 -16.12 -1.17 -2.91
N LYS A 365 -17.26 -1.65 -3.44
CA LYS A 365 -17.38 -3.03 -3.93
C LYS A 365 -16.44 -3.32 -5.09
N LEU A 366 -16.35 -2.40 -6.05
CA LEU A 366 -15.41 -2.49 -7.16
C LEU A 366 -13.96 -2.56 -6.66
N GLN A 367 -13.58 -1.74 -5.68
CA GLN A 367 -12.27 -1.82 -5.01
C GLN A 367 -12.02 -3.19 -4.40
N ALA A 368 -13.01 -3.74 -3.69
CA ALA A 368 -12.91 -5.06 -3.08
C ALA A 368 -12.72 -6.17 -4.13
N VAL A 369 -13.45 -6.11 -5.25
CA VAL A 369 -13.32 -7.06 -6.37
C VAL A 369 -11.94 -6.96 -7.02
N ILE A 370 -11.51 -5.76 -7.42
CA ILE A 370 -10.21 -5.56 -8.07
C ILE A 370 -9.08 -6.00 -7.15
N TYR A 371 -9.13 -5.65 -5.86
CA TYR A 371 -8.16 -6.13 -4.87
C TYR A 371 -8.12 -7.65 -4.80
N SER A 372 -9.29 -8.30 -4.79
CA SER A 372 -9.38 -9.76 -4.71
C SER A 372 -8.81 -10.44 -5.95
N LEU A 373 -8.99 -9.84 -7.12
CA LEU A 373 -8.40 -10.31 -8.38
C LEU A 373 -6.89 -10.03 -8.45
N LEU A 374 -6.39 -8.91 -7.91
CA LEU A 374 -4.95 -8.66 -7.77
C LEU A 374 -4.28 -9.71 -6.90
N LEU A 375 -4.94 -10.07 -5.78
CA LEU A 375 -4.48 -11.15 -4.91
C LEU A 375 -4.45 -12.49 -5.66
N LEU A 376 -5.49 -12.81 -6.42
CA LEU A 376 -5.54 -14.01 -7.26
C LEU A 376 -4.46 -13.99 -8.35
N GLN A 377 -4.24 -12.86 -9.03
CA GLN A 377 -3.18 -12.72 -10.03
C GLN A 377 -1.79 -12.98 -9.43
N SER A 378 -1.57 -12.58 -8.17
CA SER A 378 -0.30 -12.78 -7.48
C SER A 378 0.05 -14.23 -7.16
N THR A 379 -0.92 -15.15 -7.29
CA THR A 379 -0.68 -16.59 -7.14
C THR A 379 -0.22 -17.23 -8.45
N GLY A 380 -0.07 -16.44 -9.52
CA GLY A 380 0.30 -16.91 -10.86
C GLY A 380 -0.90 -17.17 -11.79
N VAL A 381 -2.13 -16.96 -11.32
CA VAL A 381 -3.33 -17.06 -12.17
C VAL A 381 -3.28 -15.97 -13.24
N LYS A 382 -3.34 -16.41 -14.50
CA LYS A 382 -3.44 -15.53 -15.65
C LYS A 382 -4.88 -15.06 -15.81
N LEU A 383 -5.11 -13.79 -15.56
CA LEU A 383 -6.36 -13.11 -15.90
C LEU A 383 -6.32 -12.65 -17.35
N GLY A 384 -7.49 -12.42 -17.96
CA GLY A 384 -7.60 -11.97 -19.35
C GLY A 384 -6.97 -10.61 -19.63
N ILE A 385 -6.72 -9.85 -18.57
CA ILE A 385 -5.88 -8.65 -18.56
C ILE A 385 -5.07 -8.62 -17.28
N ARG A 386 -3.89 -8.00 -17.33
CA ARG A 386 -3.08 -7.78 -16.13
C ARG A 386 -3.67 -6.62 -15.34
N LEU A 387 -4.14 -6.88 -14.13
CA LEU A 387 -4.65 -5.86 -13.22
C LEU A 387 -3.52 -5.21 -12.44
N TYR A 388 -3.69 -3.93 -12.14
CA TYR A 388 -2.82 -3.15 -11.25
C TYR A 388 -3.65 -2.32 -10.27
N THR A 389 -3.05 -1.87 -9.17
CA THR A 389 -3.73 -1.03 -8.17
C THR A 389 -4.26 0.28 -8.77
N TRP A 390 -3.59 0.85 -9.78
CA TRP A 390 -4.03 2.07 -10.46
C TRP A 390 -5.23 1.89 -11.40
N HIS A 391 -5.73 0.66 -11.59
CA HIS A 391 -7.04 0.43 -12.23
C HIS A 391 -8.22 0.72 -11.29
N ILE A 392 -7.94 1.11 -10.05
CA ILE A 392 -8.92 1.68 -9.13
C ILE A 392 -8.85 3.20 -9.27
N GLU A 393 -9.85 3.79 -9.93
CA GLU A 393 -9.84 5.21 -10.25
C GLU A 393 -11.20 5.90 -10.02
N TRP A 394 -11.32 6.55 -8.87
CA TRP A 394 -12.57 7.19 -8.44
C TRP A 394 -13.04 8.28 -9.38
N ALA A 395 -12.14 9.13 -9.89
CA ALA A 395 -12.54 10.23 -10.77
C ALA A 395 -13.11 9.72 -12.10
N LYS A 396 -12.52 8.66 -12.66
CA LYS A 396 -13.04 8.00 -13.88
C LYS A 396 -14.38 7.33 -13.62
N PHE A 397 -14.56 6.70 -12.46
CA PHE A 397 -15.85 6.14 -12.07
C PHE A 397 -16.94 7.21 -12.01
N LEU A 398 -16.66 8.36 -11.40
CA LEU A 398 -17.63 9.46 -11.34
C LEU A 398 -17.91 10.07 -12.73
N ALA A 399 -16.89 10.22 -13.58
CA ALA A 399 -17.06 10.73 -14.95
C ALA A 399 -17.94 9.82 -15.84
N CYS A 400 -18.16 8.57 -15.45
CA CYS A 400 -19.10 7.67 -16.13
C CYS A 400 -20.58 8.03 -15.88
N GLN A 401 -20.89 8.94 -14.96
CA GLN A 401 -22.25 9.37 -14.63
C GLN A 401 -22.92 10.18 -15.75
N ASP A 402 -22.17 11.05 -16.43
CA ASP A 402 -22.72 12.07 -17.36
C ASP A 402 -23.02 11.53 -18.78
N ALA A 403 -23.01 10.21 -18.96
CA ALA A 403 -23.23 9.57 -20.27
C ALA A 403 -24.57 8.83 -20.40
N ILE A 404 -25.49 9.10 -19.47
CA ILE A 404 -26.89 8.64 -19.46
C ILE A 404 -27.76 9.89 -19.47
#